data_AF-A0A921KKU7-F1
#
_entry.id   AF-A0A921KKU7-F1
#
_cell.length_a   1.000
_cell.length_b   1.000
_cell.length_c   1.000
_cell.angle_alpha   90.00
_cell.angle_beta   90.00
_cell.angle_gamma   90.00
#
_symmetry.space_group_name_H-M   'P 1'
#
loop_
_entity.id
_entity.type
_entity.pdbx_description
1 polymer ?
#
loop_
_entity_poly.entity_id
_entity_poly.type
_entity_poly.pdbx_seq_one_letter_code
_entity_poly.pdbx_strand_id
1 'polypeptide(L)'
;MSVHPVSCKSWICASCNSRINTAWLSVSLVCAMLFLAICGVCTGFSVATGMNESLKVGTRYDMSLVSYPMGMASALVSDDPEEGPAAADGYDAIARLRADIPDYDELFRDAVQVNQYTYDAEGNLLVDTTVEELFANTDFTGNATMQTMMQGNTDQHLVIVPVSQYNALAQMLGEKNVELADDECLLWNDMSSLDELWEAVVAQNSEVEVRGRTLRFAAEPLARLPFSDSSAGGTVSGALIVPDDLVPEGTGPTTTVVNLMYAGERAEVEAAAVAATDEAYGDIMGQGSTLDAWPVWMSTTAQSLLDQASGTTVVVTYLAIYIGVILLVSCATVLALQQLSEAADNVGRYRVLAELGAERRMINRALLAQIGVYFLFPLVVAVAHAAVALSVVNDIVALLTGFQIGTALVGTVAFVVALYGGYFLVTYLTSRSLIVR
;
A
#
# COMPACT_ATOMS: atom_id res chain seq x y z
N MET A 1 -62.03 25.16 7.18
CA MET A 1 -61.39 24.75 5.91
C MET A 1 -60.21 23.85 6.27
N SER A 2 -60.34 22.53 6.11
CA SER A 2 -59.22 21.62 6.38
C SER A 2 -58.19 21.73 5.26
N VAL A 3 -56.94 22.03 5.60
CA VAL A 3 -55.83 22.01 4.63
C VAL A 3 -55.67 20.58 4.11
N HIS A 4 -55.94 20.36 2.82
CA HIS A 4 -55.82 19.05 2.20
C HIS A 4 -54.33 18.63 2.06
N PRO A 5 -54.01 17.33 2.16
CA PRO A 5 -52.63 16.81 2.07
C PRO A 5 -51.94 17.12 0.73
N VAL A 6 -52.70 17.37 -0.35
CA VAL A 6 -52.17 17.79 -1.66
C VAL A 6 -51.59 19.20 -1.62
N SER A 7 -52.22 20.11 -0.89
CA SER A 7 -51.76 21.49 -0.70
C SER A 7 -50.44 21.55 0.09
N CYS A 8 -50.25 20.63 1.04
CA CYS A 8 -49.01 20.53 1.81
C CYS A 8 -47.83 20.02 0.96
N LYS A 9 -48.06 19.01 0.11
CA LYS A 9 -47.03 18.52 -0.84
C LYS A 9 -46.63 19.58 -1.88
N SER A 10 -47.61 20.27 -2.46
CA SER A 10 -47.36 21.35 -3.42
C SER A 10 -46.56 22.51 -2.79
N TRP A 11 -46.85 22.86 -1.53
CA TRP A 11 -46.10 23.85 -0.79
C TRP A 11 -44.66 23.43 -0.49
N ILE A 12 -44.44 22.16 -0.10
CA ILE A 12 -43.08 21.61 0.09
C ILE A 12 -42.29 21.72 -1.21
N CYS A 13 -42.85 21.28 -2.35
CA CYS A 13 -42.19 21.38 -3.66
C CYS A 13 -41.87 22.83 -4.07
N ALA A 14 -42.83 23.75 -3.91
CA ALA A 14 -42.62 25.15 -4.24
C ALA A 14 -41.55 25.80 -3.34
N SER A 15 -41.56 25.48 -2.04
CA SER A 15 -40.56 25.97 -1.08
C SER A 15 -39.16 25.40 -1.36
N CYS A 16 -39.07 24.13 -1.76
CA CYS A 16 -37.80 23.52 -2.16
C CYS A 16 -37.22 24.19 -3.42
N ASN A 17 -38.07 24.44 -4.42
CA ASN A 17 -37.66 25.03 -5.69
C ASN A 17 -37.16 26.48 -5.54
N SER A 18 -37.89 27.32 -4.80
CA SER A 18 -37.45 28.71 -4.59
C SER A 18 -36.13 28.80 -3.82
N ARG A 19 -35.95 27.90 -2.85
CA ARG A 19 -34.77 27.87 -1.97
C ARG A 19 -33.52 27.32 -2.65
N ILE A 20 -33.64 26.30 -3.50
CA ILE A 20 -32.49 25.83 -4.30
C ILE A 20 -31.93 27.00 -5.12
N ASN A 21 -32.79 27.86 -5.65
CA ASN A 21 -32.37 29.01 -6.45
C ASN A 21 -31.71 30.14 -5.63
N THR A 22 -32.01 30.27 -4.34
CA THR A 22 -31.44 31.31 -3.46
C THR A 22 -30.27 30.84 -2.61
N ALA A 23 -30.18 29.54 -2.30
CA ALA A 23 -29.18 28.94 -1.43
C ALA A 23 -28.12 28.11 -2.18
N TRP A 24 -28.12 28.12 -3.52
CA TRP A 24 -27.26 27.27 -4.35
C TRP A 24 -25.77 27.40 -3.99
N LEU A 25 -25.25 28.60 -3.73
CA LEU A 25 -23.84 28.81 -3.33
C LEU A 25 -23.50 28.04 -2.06
N SER A 26 -24.40 28.11 -1.09
CA SER A 26 -24.21 27.52 0.23
C SER A 26 -24.39 26.00 0.21
N VAL A 27 -25.30 25.50 -0.65
CA VAL A 27 -25.46 24.06 -0.94
C VAL A 27 -24.23 23.51 -1.66
N SER A 28 -23.72 24.21 -2.67
CA SER A 28 -22.50 23.83 -3.39
C SER A 28 -21.27 23.82 -2.46
N LEU A 29 -21.15 24.80 -1.57
CA LEU A 29 -20.09 24.84 -0.56
C LEU A 29 -20.16 23.62 0.37
N VAL A 30 -21.36 23.29 0.86
CA VAL A 30 -21.62 22.11 1.70
C VAL A 30 -21.26 20.81 0.95
N CYS A 31 -21.66 20.67 -0.32
CA CYS A 31 -21.29 19.53 -1.16
C CYS A 31 -19.77 19.41 -1.29
N ALA A 32 -19.07 20.51 -1.58
CA ALA A 32 -17.61 20.52 -1.74
C ALA A 32 -16.89 20.15 -0.44
N MET A 33 -17.32 20.69 0.71
CA MET A 33 -16.76 20.34 2.02
C MET A 33 -16.99 18.87 2.36
N LEU A 34 -18.19 18.34 2.12
CA LEU A 34 -18.50 16.92 2.35
C LEU A 34 -17.67 16.01 1.45
N PHE A 35 -17.56 16.36 0.17
CA PHE A 35 -16.74 15.63 -0.79
C PHE A 35 -15.27 15.58 -0.33
N LEU A 36 -14.68 16.73 0.01
CA LEU A 36 -13.30 16.80 0.48
C LEU A 36 -13.09 16.06 1.81
N ALA A 37 -14.07 16.11 2.71
CA ALA A 37 -14.00 15.38 3.98
C ALA A 37 -14.04 13.86 3.76
N ILE A 38 -14.96 13.37 2.91
CA ILE A 38 -15.08 11.94 2.58
C ILE A 38 -13.79 11.47 1.91
N CYS A 39 -13.31 12.19 0.89
CA CYS A 39 -12.09 11.83 0.18
C CYS A 39 -10.87 11.88 1.10
N GLY A 40 -10.67 12.96 1.86
CA GLY A 40 -9.50 13.12 2.72
C GLY A 40 -9.42 12.06 3.83
N VAL A 41 -10.55 11.76 4.49
CA VAL A 41 -10.61 10.71 5.52
C VAL A 41 -10.38 9.34 4.90
N CYS A 42 -11.03 9.05 3.77
CA CYS A 42 -10.87 7.76 3.11
C CYS A 42 -9.42 7.56 2.68
N THR A 43 -8.85 8.48 1.89
CA THR A 43 -7.47 8.37 1.41
C THR A 43 -6.48 8.20 2.56
N GLY A 44 -6.60 8.97 3.63
CA GLY A 44 -5.70 8.84 4.77
C GLY A 44 -5.81 7.49 5.48
N PHE A 45 -7.03 7.00 5.70
CA PHE A 45 -7.24 5.69 6.32
C PHE A 45 -6.78 4.55 5.40
N SER A 46 -6.96 4.71 4.09
CA SER A 46 -6.51 3.78 3.06
C SER A 46 -5.00 3.65 3.01
N VAL A 47 -4.28 4.77 2.95
CA VAL A 47 -2.82 4.78 2.95
C VAL A 47 -2.30 4.18 4.25
N ALA A 48 -2.85 4.57 5.39
CA ALA A 48 -2.47 4.02 6.69
C ALA A 48 -2.68 2.49 6.78
N THR A 49 -3.81 1.99 6.27
CA THR A 49 -4.10 0.56 6.27
C THR A 49 -3.20 -0.18 5.28
N GLY A 50 -3.02 0.35 4.06
CA GLY A 50 -2.16 -0.23 3.04
C GLY A 50 -0.72 -0.35 3.51
N MET A 51 -0.15 0.72 4.09
CA MET A 51 1.20 0.68 4.68
C MET A 51 1.34 -0.39 5.76
N ASN A 52 0.34 -0.53 6.63
CA ASN A 52 0.38 -1.52 7.70
C ASN A 52 0.31 -2.96 7.16
N GLU A 53 -0.49 -3.21 6.12
CA GLU A 53 -0.50 -4.52 5.45
C GLU A 53 0.82 -4.78 4.69
N SER A 54 1.40 -3.79 4.00
CA SER A 54 2.71 -3.90 3.35
C SER A 54 3.81 -4.28 4.33
N LEU A 55 3.82 -3.69 5.53
CA LEU A 55 4.78 -4.07 6.58
C LEU A 55 4.59 -5.50 7.05
N LYS A 56 3.35 -5.95 7.29
CA LYS A 56 3.10 -7.32 7.78
C LYS A 56 3.63 -8.36 6.81
N VAL A 57 3.45 -8.12 5.51
CA VAL A 57 3.96 -9.02 4.47
C VAL A 57 5.46 -8.88 4.30
N GLY A 58 5.99 -7.65 4.34
CA GLY A 58 7.40 -7.34 4.12
C GLY A 58 8.31 -7.37 5.35
N THR A 59 7.86 -7.80 6.53
CA THR A 59 8.71 -7.94 7.75
C THR A 59 8.63 -9.36 8.30
N ARG A 60 9.28 -10.30 7.61
CA ARG A 60 9.25 -11.73 7.95
C ARG A 60 10.49 -12.16 8.72
N TYR A 61 11.56 -11.40 8.64
CA TYR A 61 12.83 -11.67 9.31
C TYR A 61 13.01 -10.72 10.51
N ASP A 62 14.05 -10.93 11.30
CA ASP A 62 14.43 -9.93 12.32
C ASP A 62 15.38 -8.89 11.72
N MET A 63 16.30 -9.34 10.86
CA MET A 63 17.25 -8.50 10.14
C MET A 63 17.56 -9.08 8.75
N SER A 64 17.64 -8.20 7.76
CA SER A 64 18.07 -8.52 6.39
C SER A 64 19.29 -7.68 6.03
N LEU A 65 20.35 -8.34 5.59
CA LEU A 65 21.58 -7.73 5.11
C LEU A 65 21.65 -7.89 3.59
N VAL A 66 21.75 -6.78 2.85
CA VAL A 66 21.86 -6.77 1.40
C VAL A 66 23.28 -6.39 0.99
N SER A 67 23.85 -7.19 0.10
CA SER A 67 25.20 -7.06 -0.41
C SER A 67 25.23 -7.14 -1.92
N TYR A 68 26.25 -6.51 -2.51
CA TYR A 68 26.56 -6.59 -3.94
C TYR A 68 27.99 -7.14 -4.11
N PRO A 69 28.18 -8.47 -4.04
CA PRO A 69 29.50 -9.09 -4.06
C PRO A 69 30.34 -8.75 -5.30
N MET A 70 29.70 -8.59 -6.45
CA MET A 70 30.33 -8.19 -7.72
C MET A 70 30.44 -6.67 -7.90
N GLY A 71 30.07 -5.88 -6.89
CA GLY A 71 30.01 -4.42 -6.95
C GLY A 71 28.68 -3.88 -7.47
N MET A 72 28.39 -2.61 -7.16
CA MET A 72 27.16 -1.93 -7.61
C MET A 72 27.37 -1.32 -9.00
N ALA A 73 26.42 -1.50 -9.92
CA ALA A 73 26.51 -1.05 -11.31
C ALA A 73 26.73 0.48 -11.48
N SER A 74 26.52 1.30 -10.45
CA SER A 74 26.88 2.72 -10.45
C SER A 74 28.06 3.03 -9.52
N ALA A 75 29.22 3.25 -10.13
CA ALA A 75 30.32 4.12 -9.66
C ALA A 75 31.31 3.66 -8.58
N LEU A 76 31.35 2.39 -8.13
CA LEU A 76 32.45 1.86 -7.31
C LEU A 76 32.71 0.36 -7.60
N VAL A 77 32.77 -0.02 -8.88
CA VAL A 77 33.19 -1.36 -9.29
C VAL A 77 34.69 -1.49 -9.02
N SER A 78 35.11 -2.53 -8.28
CA SER A 78 36.52 -2.90 -8.19
C SER A 78 37.05 -3.19 -9.61
N ASP A 79 38.32 -2.87 -9.89
CA ASP A 79 38.93 -3.13 -11.20
C ASP A 79 38.92 -4.63 -11.59
N ASP A 80 38.61 -5.51 -10.65
CA ASP A 80 38.32 -6.93 -10.85
C ASP A 80 37.25 -7.43 -9.85
N PRO A 81 36.05 -7.87 -10.28
CA PRO A 81 35.02 -8.43 -9.39
C PRO A 81 35.34 -9.86 -8.93
N GLU A 82 36.35 -10.54 -9.52
CA GLU A 82 36.77 -11.89 -9.12
C GLU A 82 37.79 -11.90 -7.96
N GLU A 83 38.34 -10.74 -7.57
CA GLU A 83 39.40 -10.63 -6.54
C GLU A 83 38.92 -9.95 -5.23
N GLY A 84 37.61 -9.72 -5.06
CA GLY A 84 37.05 -9.09 -3.86
C GLY A 84 36.95 -10.04 -2.64
N PRO A 85 36.79 -9.51 -1.42
CA PRO A 85 36.67 -10.31 -0.19
C PRO A 85 35.54 -11.35 -0.25
N ALA A 86 34.44 -11.05 -0.95
CA ALA A 86 33.36 -12.00 -1.16
C ALA A 86 33.77 -13.21 -2.01
N ALA A 87 34.62 -13.03 -3.03
CA ALA A 87 35.14 -14.12 -3.84
C ALA A 87 36.15 -14.97 -3.04
N ALA A 88 36.98 -14.35 -2.20
CA ALA A 88 37.93 -15.04 -1.32
C ALA A 88 37.24 -15.98 -0.31
N ASP A 89 36.05 -15.60 0.16
CA ASP A 89 35.20 -16.40 1.05
C ASP A 89 34.30 -17.40 0.30
N GLY A 90 34.53 -17.62 -1.01
CA GLY A 90 33.73 -18.53 -1.83
C GLY A 90 32.27 -18.12 -1.95
N TYR A 91 31.98 -16.82 -1.77
CA TYR A 91 30.66 -16.23 -1.68
C TYR A 91 29.78 -16.78 -0.53
N ASP A 92 30.37 -17.30 0.55
CA ASP A 92 29.67 -17.71 1.78
C ASP A 92 29.58 -16.54 2.77
N ALA A 93 28.51 -15.77 2.65
CA ALA A 93 28.26 -14.60 3.49
C ALA A 93 28.03 -14.99 4.96
N ILE A 94 27.39 -16.13 5.23
CA ILE A 94 27.08 -16.56 6.60
C ILE A 94 28.36 -16.96 7.34
N ALA A 95 29.23 -17.73 6.70
CA ALA A 95 30.53 -18.08 7.27
C ALA A 95 31.33 -16.81 7.60
N ARG A 96 31.27 -15.81 6.71
CA ARG A 96 31.96 -14.55 6.92
C ARG A 96 31.37 -13.73 8.06
N LEU A 97 30.04 -13.59 8.11
CA LEU A 97 29.32 -12.92 9.21
C LEU A 97 29.65 -13.55 10.57
N ARG A 98 29.69 -14.89 10.65
CA ARG A 98 30.05 -15.60 11.88
C ARG A 98 31.51 -15.39 12.28
N ALA A 99 32.41 -15.12 11.33
CA ALA A 99 33.81 -14.83 11.61
C ALA A 99 34.04 -13.38 12.06
N ASP A 100 33.32 -12.42 11.46
CA ASP A 100 33.46 -10.99 11.76
C ASP A 100 32.69 -10.57 13.03
N ILE A 101 31.61 -11.25 13.39
CA ILE A 101 30.77 -10.95 14.56
C ILE A 101 31.09 -11.93 15.69
N PRO A 102 31.78 -11.51 16.78
CA PRO A 102 32.23 -12.42 17.84
C PRO A 102 31.11 -13.21 18.53
N ASP A 103 29.96 -12.57 18.74
CA ASP A 103 28.82 -13.14 19.48
C ASP A 103 27.70 -13.63 18.53
N TYR A 104 28.04 -13.97 17.28
CA TYR A 104 27.06 -14.29 16.23
C TYR A 104 26.04 -15.36 16.64
N ASP A 105 26.51 -16.49 17.17
CA ASP A 105 25.64 -17.60 17.56
C ASP A 105 24.83 -17.32 18.85
N GLU A 106 25.19 -16.29 19.62
CA GLU A 106 24.38 -15.81 20.76
C GLU A 106 23.27 -14.85 20.30
N LEU A 107 23.52 -14.10 19.21
CA LEU A 107 22.60 -13.12 18.65
C LEU A 107 21.58 -13.74 17.71
N PHE A 108 22.00 -14.71 16.88
CA PHE A 108 21.20 -15.26 15.80
C PHE A 108 21.02 -16.78 15.95
N ARG A 109 19.77 -17.25 15.92
CA ARG A 109 19.46 -18.69 15.95
C ARG A 109 19.40 -19.33 14.58
N ASP A 110 19.13 -18.54 13.56
CA ASP A 110 18.95 -19.01 12.18
C ASP A 110 19.37 -17.94 11.20
N ALA A 111 19.90 -18.37 10.05
CA ALA A 111 20.44 -17.53 9.01
C ALA A 111 20.31 -18.23 7.65
N VAL A 112 19.81 -17.51 6.65
CA VAL A 112 19.65 -18.00 5.28
C VAL A 112 20.22 -16.97 4.33
N GLN A 113 21.09 -17.45 3.45
CA GLN A 113 21.65 -16.69 2.35
C GLN A 113 20.89 -17.03 1.07
N VAL A 114 20.45 -16.00 0.36
CA VAL A 114 19.85 -16.11 -0.97
C VAL A 114 20.59 -15.19 -1.93
N ASN A 115 21.03 -15.75 -3.04
CA ASN A 115 21.82 -15.09 -4.06
C ASN A 115 20.99 -14.94 -5.34
N GLN A 116 21.16 -13.80 -6.00
CA GLN A 116 20.69 -13.56 -7.36
C GLN A 116 21.89 -13.51 -8.31
N TYR A 117 21.72 -14.14 -9.46
CA TYR A 117 22.76 -14.25 -10.48
C TYR A 117 22.26 -13.65 -11.80
N THR A 118 23.06 -12.79 -12.39
CA THR A 118 22.80 -12.19 -13.70
C THR A 118 23.75 -12.71 -14.77
N TYR A 119 25.00 -12.98 -14.37
CA TYR A 119 26.09 -13.36 -15.26
C TYR A 119 26.70 -14.70 -14.87
N ASP A 120 27.21 -15.45 -15.85
CA ASP A 120 28.11 -16.58 -15.60
C ASP A 120 29.52 -16.11 -15.23
N ALA A 121 30.42 -17.06 -14.94
CA ALA A 121 31.82 -16.77 -14.59
C ALA A 121 32.58 -16.08 -15.73
N GLU A 122 32.16 -16.26 -16.99
CA GLU A 122 32.75 -15.60 -18.16
C GLU A 122 32.15 -14.21 -18.45
N GLY A 123 31.17 -13.75 -17.64
CA GLY A 123 30.51 -12.46 -17.79
C GLY A 123 29.38 -12.44 -18.83
N ASN A 124 28.95 -13.59 -19.35
CA ASN A 124 27.78 -13.69 -20.23
C ASN A 124 26.49 -13.72 -19.40
N LEU A 125 25.40 -13.25 -19.99
CA LEU A 125 24.09 -13.28 -19.34
C LEU A 125 23.60 -14.72 -19.14
N LEU A 126 23.02 -14.98 -17.98
CA LEU A 126 22.39 -16.27 -17.68
C LEU A 126 21.00 -16.39 -18.32
N VAL A 127 20.32 -15.26 -18.52
CA VAL A 127 19.00 -15.15 -19.15
C VAL A 127 19.09 -14.11 -20.26
N ASP A 128 18.99 -14.57 -21.51
CA ASP A 128 19.05 -13.68 -22.68
C ASP A 128 17.76 -12.88 -22.84
N THR A 129 16.62 -13.45 -22.41
CA THR A 129 15.31 -12.80 -22.53
C THR A 129 15.22 -11.59 -21.61
N THR A 130 14.90 -10.43 -22.19
CA THR A 130 14.63 -9.22 -21.42
C THR A 130 13.22 -9.25 -20.84
N VAL A 131 13.02 -8.43 -19.80
CA VAL A 131 11.71 -8.03 -19.31
C VAL A 131 10.85 -7.59 -20.51
N GLU A 132 11.33 -6.66 -21.35
CA GLU A 132 10.59 -6.19 -22.54
C GLU A 132 10.09 -7.31 -23.46
N GLU A 133 10.94 -8.29 -23.77
CA GLU A 133 10.59 -9.40 -24.67
C GLU A 133 9.46 -10.27 -24.12
N LEU A 134 9.45 -10.54 -22.81
CA LEU A 134 8.36 -11.25 -22.15
C LEU A 134 7.04 -10.46 -22.17
N PHE A 135 7.14 -9.13 -22.21
CA PHE A 135 6.01 -8.21 -22.23
C PHE A 135 5.54 -7.81 -23.63
N ALA A 136 6.33 -8.05 -24.68
CA ALA A 136 6.07 -7.56 -26.04
C ALA A 136 4.70 -7.98 -26.61
N ASN A 137 4.17 -9.11 -26.14
CA ASN A 137 2.86 -9.63 -26.55
C ASN A 137 1.70 -9.24 -25.63
N THR A 138 1.98 -8.57 -24.49
CA THR A 138 0.96 -8.21 -23.50
C THR A 138 0.47 -6.78 -23.70
N ASP A 139 -0.84 -6.62 -23.90
CA ASP A 139 -1.47 -5.30 -23.99
C ASP A 139 -1.73 -4.71 -22.60
N PHE A 140 -0.90 -3.76 -22.17
CA PHE A 140 -1.10 -2.97 -20.95
C PHE A 140 -1.76 -1.61 -21.22
N THR A 141 -2.31 -1.37 -22.41
CA THR A 141 -2.87 -0.07 -22.78
C THR A 141 -4.05 0.26 -21.88
N GLY A 142 -3.88 1.28 -21.02
CA GLY A 142 -4.88 1.70 -20.02
C GLY A 142 -4.50 1.37 -18.57
N ASN A 143 -3.46 0.57 -18.33
CA ASN A 143 -2.91 0.35 -17.00
C ASN A 143 -1.73 1.33 -16.76
N ALA A 144 -2.04 2.50 -16.18
CA ALA A 144 -1.06 3.56 -15.93
C ALA A 144 0.07 3.14 -14.97
N THR A 145 -0.22 2.23 -14.04
CA THR A 145 0.73 1.60 -13.11
C THR A 145 1.80 0.85 -13.89
N MET A 146 1.39 -0.03 -14.80
CA MET A 146 2.31 -0.81 -15.63
C MET A 146 3.08 0.07 -16.60
N GLN A 147 2.43 1.03 -17.25
CA GLN A 147 3.13 1.97 -18.14
C GLN A 147 4.21 2.79 -17.43
N THR A 148 3.98 3.18 -16.17
CA THR A 148 4.96 3.96 -15.40
C THR A 148 6.13 3.08 -14.96
N MET A 149 5.87 1.84 -14.53
CA MET A 149 6.92 0.92 -14.12
C MET A 149 7.77 0.41 -15.29
N MET A 150 7.17 0.23 -16.45
CA MET A 150 7.90 -0.15 -17.67
C MET A 150 8.74 1.03 -18.23
N GLN A 151 8.43 2.28 -17.89
CA GLN A 151 9.23 3.44 -18.30
C GLN A 151 10.58 3.48 -17.56
N GLY A 152 11.58 2.79 -18.11
CA GLY A 152 12.98 2.82 -17.67
C GLY A 152 13.54 1.49 -17.18
N ASN A 153 12.74 0.41 -17.17
CA ASN A 153 13.15 -0.91 -16.66
C ASN A 153 13.00 -2.06 -17.67
N THR A 154 12.64 -1.77 -18.92
CA THR A 154 12.36 -2.77 -19.97
C THR A 154 13.61 -3.50 -20.48
N ASP A 155 14.75 -2.80 -20.53
CA ASP A 155 16.04 -3.37 -20.96
C ASP A 155 16.72 -4.23 -19.88
N GLN A 156 16.08 -4.44 -18.72
CA GLN A 156 16.64 -5.30 -17.67
C GLN A 156 16.45 -6.78 -18.02
N HIS A 157 17.49 -7.57 -17.79
CA HIS A 157 17.44 -9.03 -17.87
C HIS A 157 16.91 -9.60 -16.56
N LEU A 158 16.16 -10.70 -16.64
CA LEU A 158 15.78 -11.44 -15.44
C LEU A 158 17.01 -12.04 -14.76
N VAL A 159 17.02 -12.01 -13.44
CA VAL A 159 18.03 -12.69 -12.62
C VAL A 159 17.55 -14.10 -12.28
N ILE A 160 18.48 -15.01 -12.01
CA ILE A 160 18.15 -16.37 -11.57
C ILE A 160 18.51 -16.60 -10.09
N VAL A 161 17.72 -17.46 -9.44
CA VAL A 161 17.91 -17.89 -8.05
C VAL A 161 17.82 -19.42 -8.00
N PRO A 162 18.79 -20.12 -7.39
CA PRO A 162 18.70 -21.57 -7.21
C PRO A 162 17.52 -21.97 -6.32
N VAL A 163 16.80 -23.02 -6.71
CA VAL A 163 15.64 -23.53 -5.96
C VAL A 163 16.02 -23.99 -4.54
N SER A 164 17.24 -24.50 -4.32
CA SER A 164 17.71 -24.84 -2.98
C SER A 164 17.74 -23.65 -2.02
N GLN A 165 18.16 -22.47 -2.49
CA GLN A 165 18.25 -21.26 -1.68
C GLN A 165 16.86 -20.68 -1.41
N TYR A 166 15.97 -20.70 -2.40
CA TYR A 166 14.57 -20.35 -2.19
C TYR A 166 13.89 -21.29 -1.17
N ASN A 167 14.17 -22.59 -1.24
CA ASN A 167 13.64 -23.57 -0.29
C ASN A 167 14.25 -23.43 1.12
N ALA A 168 15.51 -22.99 1.24
CA ALA A 168 16.09 -22.64 2.54
C ALA A 168 15.31 -21.48 3.19
N LEU A 169 14.95 -20.47 2.38
CA LEU A 169 14.11 -19.36 2.82
C LEU A 169 12.70 -19.83 3.25
N ALA A 170 12.10 -20.72 2.45
CA ALA A 170 10.80 -21.31 2.77
C ALA A 170 10.84 -22.06 4.13
N GLN A 171 11.90 -22.83 4.37
CA GLN A 171 12.08 -23.58 5.62
C GLN A 171 12.25 -22.67 6.83
N MET A 172 13.06 -21.62 6.72
CA MET A 172 13.22 -20.61 7.78
C MET A 172 11.86 -20.01 8.19
N LEU A 173 10.98 -19.78 7.21
CA LEU A 173 9.63 -19.23 7.43
C LEU A 173 8.58 -20.28 7.80
N GLY A 174 8.92 -21.57 7.83
CA GLY A 174 7.99 -22.67 8.08
C GLY A 174 6.98 -22.92 6.95
N GLU A 175 7.31 -22.45 5.74
CA GLU A 175 6.51 -22.61 4.52
C GLU A 175 6.87 -23.93 3.81
N LYS A 176 6.06 -24.33 2.83
CA LYS A 176 6.33 -25.55 2.06
C LYS A 176 7.42 -25.30 1.02
N ASN A 177 8.33 -26.27 0.89
CA ASN A 177 9.29 -26.30 -0.21
C ASN A 177 8.57 -26.42 -1.55
N VAL A 178 9.19 -25.87 -2.58
CA VAL A 178 8.83 -26.12 -3.97
C VAL A 178 9.73 -27.19 -4.56
N GLU A 179 9.16 -28.06 -5.37
CA GLU A 179 9.87 -29.06 -6.14
C GLU A 179 9.81 -28.65 -7.62
N LEU A 180 10.97 -28.65 -8.29
CA LEU A 180 11.08 -28.39 -9.72
C LEU A 180 11.69 -29.58 -10.43
N ALA A 181 11.12 -29.94 -11.58
CA ALA A 181 11.80 -30.83 -12.52
C ALA A 181 13.00 -30.12 -13.19
N ASP A 182 13.91 -30.89 -13.78
CA ASP A 182 15.10 -30.33 -14.45
C ASP A 182 14.78 -29.37 -15.61
N ASP A 183 13.57 -29.45 -16.17
CA ASP A 183 13.09 -28.59 -17.25
C ASP A 183 12.09 -27.51 -16.79
N GLU A 184 11.92 -27.32 -15.48
CA GLU A 184 10.94 -26.39 -14.91
C GLU A 184 11.59 -25.18 -14.22
N CYS A 185 10.87 -24.05 -14.23
CA CYS A 185 11.20 -22.87 -13.43
C CYS A 185 9.96 -22.25 -12.78
N LEU A 186 10.18 -21.41 -11.79
CA LEU A 186 9.16 -20.48 -11.28
C LEU A 186 9.58 -19.05 -11.60
N LEU A 187 8.60 -18.18 -11.62
CA LEU A 187 8.79 -16.75 -11.58
C LEU A 187 8.55 -16.27 -10.14
N TRP A 188 9.57 -15.64 -9.56
CA TRP A 188 9.51 -15.04 -8.24
C TRP A 188 9.14 -13.56 -8.37
N ASN A 189 8.02 -13.21 -7.73
CA ASN A 189 7.58 -11.84 -7.50
C ASN A 189 7.04 -11.75 -6.07
N ASP A 190 7.66 -10.95 -5.22
CA ASP A 190 7.13 -10.67 -3.86
C ASP A 190 6.40 -9.33 -3.79
N MET A 191 6.36 -8.56 -4.88
CA MET A 191 5.62 -7.31 -4.98
C MET A 191 4.20 -7.56 -5.50
N SER A 192 3.24 -7.64 -4.58
CA SER A 192 1.81 -7.89 -4.92
C SER A 192 1.21 -6.93 -5.96
N SER A 193 1.73 -5.71 -6.09
CA SER A 193 1.33 -4.76 -7.14
C SER A 193 1.62 -5.24 -8.57
N LEU A 194 2.45 -6.29 -8.72
CA LEU A 194 2.86 -6.89 -10.00
C LEU A 194 2.29 -8.29 -10.21
N ASP A 195 1.40 -8.77 -9.34
CA ASP A 195 0.85 -10.13 -9.49
C ASP A 195 0.08 -10.26 -10.80
N GLU A 196 -0.82 -9.33 -11.12
CA GLU A 196 -1.59 -9.34 -12.37
C GLU A 196 -0.67 -9.28 -13.61
N LEU A 197 0.45 -8.56 -13.51
CA LEU A 197 1.45 -8.43 -14.55
C LEU A 197 2.10 -9.79 -14.84
N TRP A 198 2.62 -10.43 -13.80
CA TRP A 198 3.37 -11.67 -13.92
C TRP A 198 2.47 -12.88 -14.20
N GLU A 199 1.22 -12.87 -13.72
CA GLU A 199 0.20 -13.84 -14.13
C GLU A 199 -0.08 -13.77 -15.63
N ALA A 200 -0.20 -12.56 -16.19
CA ALA A 200 -0.42 -12.36 -17.61
C ALA A 200 0.78 -12.81 -18.45
N VAL A 201 2.02 -12.57 -17.98
CA VAL A 201 3.25 -13.01 -18.64
C VAL A 201 3.32 -14.53 -18.71
N VAL A 202 3.13 -15.21 -17.58
CA VAL A 202 3.23 -16.67 -17.54
C VAL A 202 2.11 -17.33 -18.35
N ALA A 203 0.92 -16.72 -18.39
CA ALA A 203 -0.18 -17.24 -19.21
C ALA A 203 0.09 -17.16 -20.72
N GLN A 204 0.92 -16.21 -21.16
CA GLN A 204 1.22 -15.96 -22.58
C GLN A 204 2.55 -16.57 -23.04
N ASN A 205 3.49 -16.73 -22.12
CA ASN A 205 4.80 -17.33 -22.39
C ASN A 205 4.86 -18.69 -21.70
N SER A 206 4.91 -19.77 -22.48
CA SER A 206 4.99 -21.13 -21.93
C SER A 206 6.40 -21.50 -21.46
N GLU A 207 7.42 -20.86 -22.01
CA GLU A 207 8.82 -21.24 -21.85
C GLU A 207 9.73 -20.01 -21.80
N VAL A 208 10.89 -20.15 -21.15
CA VAL A 208 11.97 -19.16 -21.08
C VAL A 208 13.31 -19.84 -21.29
N GLU A 209 14.26 -19.14 -21.93
CA GLU A 209 15.60 -19.67 -22.19
C GLU A 209 16.58 -19.19 -21.11
N VAL A 210 17.22 -20.15 -20.43
CA VAL A 210 18.23 -19.89 -19.38
C VAL A 210 19.48 -20.68 -19.75
N ARG A 211 20.60 -19.99 -20.03
CA ARG A 211 21.88 -20.58 -20.47
C ARG A 211 21.75 -21.59 -21.63
N GLY A 212 20.92 -21.27 -22.62
CA GLY A 212 20.67 -22.15 -23.76
C GLY A 212 19.79 -23.37 -23.47
N ARG A 213 19.22 -23.46 -22.25
CA ARG A 213 18.23 -24.48 -21.86
C ARG A 213 16.85 -23.86 -21.81
N THR A 214 15.91 -24.46 -22.52
CA THR A 214 14.50 -24.08 -22.48
C THR A 214 13.86 -24.65 -21.22
N LEU A 215 13.32 -23.78 -20.36
CA LEU A 215 12.58 -24.14 -19.16
C LEU A 215 11.11 -23.78 -19.34
N ARG A 216 10.21 -24.63 -18.84
CA ARG A 216 8.76 -24.35 -18.77
C ARG A 216 8.37 -23.87 -17.39
N PHE A 217 7.38 -22.99 -17.31
CA PHE A 217 6.84 -22.60 -16.01
C PHE A 217 6.13 -23.79 -15.34
N ALA A 218 6.38 -23.98 -14.04
CA ALA A 218 5.71 -25.03 -13.25
C ALA A 218 4.20 -24.79 -13.15
N ALA A 219 3.46 -25.80 -12.69
CA ALA A 219 1.99 -25.73 -12.59
C ALA A 219 1.49 -24.60 -11.67
N GLU A 220 2.23 -24.31 -10.59
CA GLU A 220 2.06 -23.13 -9.74
C GLU A 220 3.25 -22.20 -9.99
N PRO A 221 3.17 -21.28 -10.96
CA PRO A 221 4.37 -20.65 -11.53
C PRO A 221 4.90 -19.46 -10.74
N LEU A 222 4.16 -19.00 -9.73
CA LEU A 222 4.47 -17.75 -9.00
C LEU A 222 4.90 -18.02 -7.57
N ALA A 223 6.15 -17.72 -7.29
CA ALA A 223 6.76 -17.68 -5.96
C ALA A 223 6.62 -16.29 -5.33
N ARG A 224 6.34 -16.20 -4.02
CA ARG A 224 5.98 -14.93 -3.33
C ARG A 224 6.63 -14.70 -1.98
N LEU A 225 7.60 -15.53 -1.57
CA LEU A 225 8.30 -15.31 -0.31
C LEU A 225 9.08 -13.99 -0.37
N PRO A 226 9.08 -13.16 0.69
CA PRO A 226 9.87 -11.93 0.68
C PRO A 226 11.36 -12.23 0.60
N PHE A 227 12.06 -11.65 -0.37
CA PHE A 227 13.51 -11.84 -0.52
C PHE A 227 14.29 -11.20 0.62
N SER A 228 13.83 -10.05 1.09
CA SER A 228 14.35 -9.32 2.24
C SER A 228 13.24 -8.52 2.93
N ASP A 229 13.49 -8.07 4.15
CA ASP A 229 12.58 -7.15 4.83
C ASP A 229 12.51 -5.79 4.12
N SER A 230 11.28 -5.29 3.92
CA SER A 230 11.00 -4.07 3.14
C SER A 230 9.72 -3.38 3.59
N SER A 231 9.73 -2.04 3.61
CA SER A 231 8.53 -1.22 3.83
C SER A 231 7.63 -1.13 2.61
N ALA A 232 8.10 -1.55 1.43
CA ALA A 232 7.34 -1.51 0.17
C ALA A 232 6.52 -2.78 -0.09
N GLY A 233 6.49 -3.73 0.86
CA GLY A 233 5.74 -4.98 0.73
C GLY A 233 6.38 -6.06 -0.15
N GLY A 234 7.59 -5.80 -0.67
CA GLY A 234 8.41 -6.72 -1.47
C GLY A 234 9.68 -6.02 -1.98
N THR A 235 10.62 -6.78 -2.54
CA THR A 235 11.86 -6.27 -3.17
C THR A 235 12.20 -6.94 -4.50
N VAL A 236 11.56 -8.06 -4.84
CA VAL A 236 11.72 -8.78 -6.11
C VAL A 236 10.57 -8.45 -7.03
N SER A 237 10.87 -7.63 -8.04
CA SER A 237 9.93 -7.27 -9.09
C SER A 237 9.92 -8.25 -10.27
N GLY A 238 10.67 -9.35 -10.20
CA GLY A 238 10.75 -10.41 -11.22
C GLY A 238 12.11 -11.12 -11.23
N ALA A 239 12.14 -12.40 -10.87
CA ALA A 239 13.32 -13.27 -10.95
C ALA A 239 12.90 -14.70 -11.32
N LEU A 240 13.80 -15.52 -11.88
CA LEU A 240 13.52 -16.93 -12.16
C LEU A 240 14.10 -17.81 -11.06
N ILE A 241 13.27 -18.65 -10.45
CA ILE A 241 13.75 -19.75 -9.61
C ILE A 241 13.98 -20.95 -10.49
N VAL A 242 15.20 -21.48 -10.46
CA VAL A 242 15.67 -22.50 -11.40
C VAL A 242 16.40 -23.65 -10.70
N PRO A 243 16.57 -24.80 -11.38
CA PRO A 243 17.42 -25.88 -10.89
C PRO A 243 18.85 -25.42 -10.59
N ASP A 244 19.44 -25.96 -9.51
CA ASP A 244 20.76 -25.55 -9.01
C ASP A 244 21.90 -25.74 -10.03
N ASP A 245 21.81 -26.71 -10.93
CA ASP A 245 22.83 -26.98 -11.96
C ASP A 245 22.97 -25.86 -13.00
N LEU A 246 22.00 -24.96 -13.09
CA LEU A 246 22.09 -23.78 -13.96
C LEU A 246 22.99 -22.68 -13.39
N VAL A 247 23.37 -22.75 -12.12
CA VAL A 247 24.36 -21.85 -11.49
C VAL A 247 25.64 -22.66 -11.17
N PRO A 248 26.68 -22.60 -12.01
CA PRO A 248 27.93 -23.31 -11.76
C PRO A 248 28.59 -22.89 -10.44
N GLU A 249 29.32 -23.81 -9.82
CA GLU A 249 30.18 -23.49 -8.68
C GLU A 249 31.16 -22.38 -9.04
N GLY A 250 31.35 -21.42 -8.13
CA GLY A 250 32.23 -20.27 -8.31
C GLY A 250 31.62 -19.10 -9.08
N THR A 251 30.39 -19.22 -9.60
CA THR A 251 29.68 -18.07 -10.19
C THR A 251 29.44 -17.01 -9.11
N GLY A 252 29.88 -15.78 -9.37
CA GLY A 252 29.69 -14.66 -8.45
C GLY A 252 28.26 -14.11 -8.47
N PRO A 253 27.60 -13.97 -7.30
CA PRO A 253 26.25 -13.40 -7.23
C PRO A 253 26.27 -11.89 -7.40
N THR A 254 25.34 -11.35 -8.19
CA THR A 254 25.20 -9.90 -8.36
C THR A 254 24.57 -9.25 -7.13
N THR A 255 23.65 -9.95 -6.48
CA THR A 255 23.06 -9.54 -5.20
C THR A 255 23.04 -10.73 -4.25
N THR A 256 23.41 -10.49 -2.99
CA THR A 256 23.26 -11.46 -1.91
C THR A 256 22.43 -10.83 -0.81
N VAL A 257 21.44 -11.58 -0.32
CA VAL A 257 20.71 -11.24 0.90
C VAL A 257 20.99 -12.31 1.95
N VAL A 258 21.34 -11.87 3.16
CA VAL A 258 21.34 -12.74 4.35
C VAL A 258 20.20 -12.31 5.25
N ASN A 259 19.25 -13.21 5.44
CA ASN A 259 18.14 -13.04 6.38
C ASN A 259 18.46 -13.75 7.69
N LEU A 260 18.25 -13.05 8.80
CA LEU A 260 18.67 -13.46 10.14
C LEU A 260 17.47 -13.47 11.08
N MET A 261 17.42 -14.48 11.95
CA MET A 261 16.45 -14.60 13.03
C MET A 261 17.16 -14.52 14.39
N TYR A 262 16.66 -13.69 15.29
CA TYR A 262 17.25 -13.52 16.61
C TYR A 262 17.07 -14.76 17.48
N ALA A 263 18.08 -15.02 18.32
CA ALA A 263 18.07 -16.13 19.26
C ALA A 263 17.11 -15.92 20.45
N GLY A 264 16.81 -14.66 20.78
CA GLY A 264 15.92 -14.26 21.87
C GLY A 264 14.77 -13.38 21.41
N GLU A 265 14.07 -12.77 22.38
CA GLU A 265 13.03 -11.79 22.06
C GLU A 265 13.64 -10.54 21.42
N ARG A 266 12.97 -10.01 20.39
CA ARG A 266 13.43 -8.84 19.62
C ARG A 266 13.80 -7.65 20.51
N ALA A 267 13.00 -7.38 21.55
CA ALA A 267 13.23 -6.28 22.49
C ALA A 267 14.56 -6.39 23.27
N GLU A 268 15.13 -7.59 23.41
CA GLU A 268 16.36 -7.84 24.16
C GLU A 268 17.59 -7.89 23.23
N VAL A 269 17.43 -8.45 22.03
CA VAL A 269 18.55 -8.76 21.12
C VAL A 269 18.83 -7.66 20.09
N GLU A 270 17.81 -6.96 19.60
CA GLU A 270 17.88 -6.01 18.48
C GLU A 270 19.06 -5.03 18.62
N ALA A 271 19.17 -4.35 19.76
CA ALA A 271 20.18 -3.32 19.96
C ALA A 271 21.62 -3.89 19.88
N ALA A 272 21.83 -5.09 20.42
CA ALA A 272 23.13 -5.76 20.38
C ALA A 272 23.46 -6.26 18.96
N ALA A 273 22.47 -6.85 18.26
CA ALA A 273 22.63 -7.32 16.90
C ALA A 273 22.93 -6.18 15.92
N VAL A 274 22.21 -5.05 16.03
CA VAL A 274 22.46 -3.86 15.21
C VAL A 274 23.86 -3.30 15.50
N ALA A 275 24.24 -3.15 16.76
CA ALA A 275 25.56 -2.63 17.12
C ALA A 275 26.70 -3.52 16.61
N ALA A 276 26.58 -4.84 16.75
CA ALA A 276 27.59 -5.78 16.27
C ALA A 276 27.71 -5.78 14.73
N THR A 277 26.58 -5.66 14.02
CA THR A 277 26.56 -5.57 12.56
C THR A 277 27.14 -4.24 12.07
N ASP A 278 26.83 -3.13 12.75
CA ASP A 278 27.37 -1.80 12.42
C ASP A 278 28.88 -1.70 12.73
N GLU A 279 29.35 -2.33 13.81
CA GLU A 279 30.78 -2.42 14.10
C GLU A 279 31.54 -3.22 13.04
N ALA A 280 30.94 -4.31 12.53
CA ALA A 280 31.54 -5.14 11.49
C ALA A 280 31.49 -4.49 10.10
N TYR A 281 30.41 -3.77 9.76
CA TYR A 281 30.11 -3.37 8.37
C TYR A 281 29.64 -1.91 8.17
N GLY A 282 29.50 -1.10 9.22
CA GLY A 282 28.84 0.21 9.17
C GLY A 282 29.53 1.30 8.32
N ASP A 283 30.82 1.17 8.01
CA ASP A 283 31.61 2.19 7.31
C ASP A 283 32.02 1.78 5.87
N ILE A 284 31.31 0.85 5.24
CA ILE A 284 31.68 0.35 3.90
C ILE A 284 31.73 1.47 2.84
N MET A 285 30.88 2.49 2.93
CA MET A 285 30.93 3.66 2.03
C MET A 285 32.08 4.64 2.34
N GLY A 286 32.61 4.66 3.57
CA GLY A 286 33.72 5.53 3.98
C GLY A 286 35.10 4.89 3.81
N GLN A 287 35.17 3.57 3.65
CA GLN A 287 36.42 2.80 3.64
C GLN A 287 37.13 2.73 2.27
N GLY A 288 36.46 3.14 1.17
CA GLY A 288 37.04 3.02 -0.18
C GLY A 288 37.34 1.55 -0.55
N SER A 289 38.07 1.33 -1.65
CA SER A 289 38.37 0.00 -2.24
C SER A 289 39.32 -0.89 -1.41
N THR A 290 39.30 -0.79 -0.07
CA THR A 290 40.30 -1.41 0.83
C THR A 290 39.80 -2.59 1.64
N LEU A 291 38.62 -3.14 1.36
CA LEU A 291 38.01 -4.11 2.27
C LEU A 291 38.46 -5.55 2.05
N ASP A 292 38.99 -6.14 3.14
CA ASP A 292 39.05 -7.58 3.41
C ASP A 292 37.71 -8.12 3.98
N ALA A 293 36.64 -7.32 4.03
CA ALA A 293 35.36 -7.64 4.67
C ALA A 293 34.18 -7.75 3.69
N TRP A 294 33.13 -8.48 4.09
CA TRP A 294 31.94 -8.71 3.27
C TRP A 294 31.20 -7.39 2.94
N PRO A 295 30.79 -7.14 1.68
CA PRO A 295 30.24 -5.86 1.27
C PRO A 295 28.75 -5.73 1.62
N VAL A 296 28.40 -5.60 2.90
CA VAL A 296 27.04 -5.26 3.35
C VAL A 296 26.72 -3.79 3.04
N TRP A 297 25.85 -3.54 2.07
CA TRP A 297 25.49 -2.18 1.65
C TRP A 297 24.28 -1.64 2.39
N MET A 298 23.34 -2.52 2.74
CA MET A 298 22.14 -2.14 3.46
C MET A 298 21.87 -3.16 4.56
N SER A 299 21.63 -2.66 5.78
CA SER A 299 21.11 -3.43 6.89
C SER A 299 19.74 -2.89 7.24
N THR A 300 18.74 -3.76 7.21
CA THR A 300 17.36 -3.42 7.51
C THR A 300 16.87 -4.35 8.60
N THR A 301 16.32 -3.80 9.69
CA THR A 301 15.66 -4.60 10.71
C THR A 301 14.16 -4.43 10.66
N ALA A 302 13.42 -5.50 10.95
CA ALA A 302 11.97 -5.42 11.03
C ALA A 302 11.51 -4.37 12.05
N GLN A 303 12.23 -4.20 13.17
CA GLN A 303 11.91 -3.17 14.16
C GLN A 303 12.04 -1.76 13.57
N SER A 304 13.12 -1.47 12.86
CA SER A 304 13.33 -0.15 12.25
C SER A 304 12.24 0.19 11.21
N LEU A 305 11.79 -0.80 10.43
CA LEU A 305 10.69 -0.63 9.47
C LEU A 305 9.36 -0.38 10.18
N LEU A 306 9.07 -1.12 11.25
CA LEU A 306 7.87 -0.93 12.07
C LEU A 306 7.86 0.46 12.73
N ASP A 307 9.00 0.92 13.26
CA ASP A 307 9.12 2.24 13.89
C ASP A 307 8.93 3.36 12.86
N GLN A 308 9.59 3.28 11.70
CA GLN A 308 9.46 4.26 10.62
C GLN A 308 8.02 4.35 10.10
N ALA A 309 7.39 3.21 9.89
CA ALA A 309 6.06 3.17 9.33
C ALA A 309 4.96 3.49 10.36
N SER A 310 5.15 3.16 11.64
CA SER A 310 4.24 3.60 12.71
C SER A 310 4.20 5.13 12.80
N GLY A 311 5.36 5.80 12.71
CA GLY A 311 5.44 7.25 12.69
C GLY A 311 4.66 7.87 11.53
N THR A 312 4.87 7.36 10.31
CA THR A 312 4.18 7.85 9.11
C THR A 312 2.67 7.57 9.16
N THR A 313 2.29 6.36 9.56
CA THR A 313 0.89 5.93 9.66
C THR A 313 0.11 6.77 10.66
N VAL A 314 0.70 7.07 11.83
CA VAL A 314 0.09 7.93 12.84
C VAL A 314 -0.11 9.35 12.32
N VAL A 315 0.91 9.93 11.67
CA VAL A 315 0.82 11.31 11.12
C VAL A 315 -0.25 11.41 10.04
N VAL A 316 -0.28 10.47 9.07
CA VAL A 316 -1.26 10.45 7.98
C VAL A 316 -2.68 10.27 8.52
N THR A 317 -2.88 9.30 9.43
CA THR A 317 -4.19 9.04 10.04
C THR A 317 -4.68 10.25 10.85
N TYR A 318 -3.80 10.84 11.65
CA TYR A 318 -4.12 12.03 12.45
C TYR A 318 -4.55 13.21 11.56
N LEU A 319 -3.78 13.50 10.51
CA LEU A 319 -4.09 14.61 9.60
C LEU A 319 -5.41 14.37 8.85
N ALA A 320 -5.65 13.15 8.39
CA ALA A 320 -6.87 12.78 7.69
C ALA A 320 -8.12 12.91 8.57
N ILE A 321 -8.06 12.41 9.80
CA ILE A 321 -9.15 12.57 10.79
C ILE A 321 -9.34 14.06 11.12
N TYR A 322 -8.26 14.79 11.39
CA TYR A 322 -8.33 16.20 11.77
C TYR A 322 -8.97 17.06 10.68
N ILE A 323 -8.51 16.94 9.43
CA ILE A 323 -9.07 17.67 8.28
C ILE A 323 -10.53 17.24 8.06
N GLY A 324 -10.81 15.94 8.12
CA GLY A 324 -12.17 15.39 7.99
C GLY A 324 -13.15 15.96 9.01
N VAL A 325 -12.79 15.93 10.29
CA VAL A 325 -13.61 16.47 11.39
C VAL A 325 -13.84 17.98 11.20
N ILE A 326 -12.81 18.76 10.90
CA ILE A 326 -12.95 20.22 10.71
C ILE A 326 -13.89 20.53 9.56
N LEU A 327 -13.77 19.85 8.43
CA LEU A 327 -14.65 20.04 7.28
C LEU A 327 -16.09 19.62 7.59
N LEU A 328 -16.29 18.50 8.30
CA LEU A 328 -17.62 18.04 8.72
C LEU A 328 -18.27 19.01 9.73
N VAL A 329 -17.52 19.51 10.71
CA VAL A 329 -17.99 20.51 11.69
C VAL A 329 -18.29 21.85 10.99
N SER A 330 -17.46 22.27 10.04
CA SER A 330 -17.69 23.49 9.26
C SER A 330 -18.95 23.35 8.39
N CYS A 331 -19.13 22.21 7.74
CA CYS A 331 -20.32 21.86 6.97
C CYS A 331 -21.58 21.88 7.86
N ALA A 332 -21.52 21.23 9.03
CA ALA A 332 -22.58 21.26 10.04
C ALA A 332 -22.90 22.68 10.51
N THR A 333 -21.88 23.53 10.70
CA THR A 333 -22.08 24.93 11.11
C THR A 333 -22.78 25.73 10.02
N VAL A 334 -22.35 25.58 8.76
CA VAL A 334 -22.97 26.26 7.60
C VAL A 334 -24.44 25.82 7.43
N LEU A 335 -24.72 24.51 7.54
CA LEU A 335 -26.08 23.98 7.51
C LEU A 335 -26.92 24.49 8.69
N ALA A 336 -26.33 24.64 9.88
CA ALA A 336 -27.05 25.12 11.06
C ALA A 336 -27.46 26.58 10.88
N LEU A 337 -26.54 27.41 10.39
CA LEU A 337 -26.79 28.82 10.10
C LEU A 337 -27.88 28.98 9.04
N GLN A 338 -27.87 28.16 7.98
CA GLN A 338 -28.94 28.15 6.97
C GLN A 338 -30.28 27.77 7.60
N GLN A 339 -30.34 26.66 8.33
CA GLN A 339 -31.55 26.16 8.99
C GLN A 339 -32.12 27.20 9.97
N LEU A 340 -31.28 27.88 10.75
CA LEU A 340 -31.70 28.90 11.70
C LEU A 340 -32.23 30.16 11.00
N SER A 341 -31.52 30.64 9.97
CA SER A 341 -31.97 31.80 9.18
C SER A 341 -33.32 31.49 8.52
N GLU A 342 -33.47 30.31 7.94
CA GLU A 342 -34.71 29.89 7.30
C GLU A 342 -35.84 29.66 8.29
N ALA A 343 -35.54 29.08 9.46
CA ALA A 343 -36.52 28.90 10.52
C ALA A 343 -37.04 30.27 10.96
N ALA A 344 -36.14 31.23 11.23
CA ALA A 344 -36.48 32.61 11.59
C ALA A 344 -37.37 33.28 10.53
N ASP A 345 -37.03 33.18 9.25
CA ASP A 345 -37.80 33.77 8.15
C ASP A 345 -39.17 33.10 7.93
N ASN A 346 -39.30 31.81 8.25
CA ASN A 346 -40.53 31.06 8.02
C ASN A 346 -41.41 30.89 9.28
N VAL A 347 -40.97 31.31 10.48
CA VAL A 347 -41.81 31.29 11.71
C VAL A 347 -43.15 31.96 11.46
N GLY A 348 -43.16 33.12 10.79
CA GLY A 348 -44.39 33.85 10.48
C GLY A 348 -45.35 33.07 9.55
N ARG A 349 -44.80 32.34 8.57
CA ARG A 349 -45.61 31.52 7.63
C ARG A 349 -46.17 30.26 8.29
N TYR A 350 -45.37 29.60 9.13
CA TYR A 350 -45.83 28.43 9.88
C TYR A 350 -46.91 28.79 10.90
N ARG A 351 -46.82 29.98 11.51
CA ARG A 351 -47.86 30.52 12.39
C ARG A 351 -49.20 30.73 11.67
N VAL A 352 -49.18 31.31 10.47
CA VAL A 352 -50.40 31.47 9.64
C VAL A 352 -51.00 30.12 9.25
N LEU A 353 -50.18 29.13 8.90
CA LEU A 353 -50.64 27.75 8.62
C LEU A 353 -51.28 27.07 9.84
N ALA A 354 -50.74 27.31 11.04
CA ALA A 354 -51.32 26.84 12.29
C ALA A 354 -52.67 27.53 12.58
N GLU A 355 -52.75 28.85 12.36
CA GLU A 355 -54.00 29.64 12.50
C GLU A 355 -55.08 29.22 11.48
N LEU A 356 -54.68 28.73 10.30
CA LEU A 356 -55.58 28.18 9.27
C LEU A 356 -56.03 26.73 9.55
N GLY A 357 -55.61 26.14 10.68
CA GLY A 357 -56.09 24.83 11.14
C GLY A 357 -55.30 23.61 10.66
N ALA A 358 -54.04 23.79 10.25
CA ALA A 358 -53.16 22.65 9.96
C ALA A 358 -52.81 21.87 11.24
N GLU A 359 -52.96 20.54 11.21
CA GLU A 359 -52.63 19.68 12.35
C GLU A 359 -51.11 19.69 12.62
N ARG A 360 -50.69 19.76 13.89
CA ARG A 360 -49.26 19.76 14.30
C ARG A 360 -48.45 18.61 13.69
N ARG A 361 -49.08 17.45 13.45
CA ARG A 361 -48.46 16.30 12.78
C ARG A 361 -48.09 16.59 11.32
N MET A 362 -48.91 17.36 10.61
CA MET A 362 -48.63 17.76 9.22
C MET A 362 -47.47 18.76 9.17
N ILE A 363 -47.41 19.69 10.12
CA ILE A 363 -46.31 20.67 10.25
C ILE A 363 -44.98 19.95 10.53
N ASN A 364 -44.95 19.02 11.49
CA ASN A 364 -43.73 18.27 11.82
C ASN A 364 -43.24 17.37 10.67
N ARG A 365 -44.16 16.81 9.88
CA ARG A 365 -43.80 15.97 8.72
C ARG A 365 -43.29 16.81 7.55
N ALA A 366 -43.89 17.98 7.32
CA ALA A 366 -43.40 18.94 6.33
C ALA A 366 -42.02 19.46 6.71
N LEU A 367 -41.81 19.79 7.99
CA LEU A 367 -40.50 20.20 8.52
C LEU A 367 -39.45 19.10 8.35
N LEU A 368 -39.75 17.86 8.76
CA LEU A 368 -38.83 16.73 8.60
C LEU A 368 -38.48 16.50 7.13
N ALA A 369 -39.45 16.56 6.22
CA ALA A 369 -39.20 16.39 4.79
C ALA A 369 -38.34 17.52 4.22
N GLN A 370 -38.58 18.76 4.64
CA GLN A 370 -37.81 19.92 4.21
C GLN A 370 -36.36 19.81 4.70
N ILE A 371 -36.15 19.63 6.01
CA ILE A 371 -34.82 19.45 6.60
C ILE A 371 -34.11 18.24 5.98
N GLY A 372 -34.83 17.13 5.80
CA GLY A 372 -34.31 15.90 5.20
C GLY A 372 -33.80 16.09 3.77
N VAL A 373 -34.54 16.79 2.90
CA VAL A 373 -34.10 17.03 1.52
C VAL A 373 -32.83 17.87 1.47
N TYR A 374 -32.73 18.94 2.26
CA TYR A 374 -31.55 19.82 2.29
C TYR A 374 -30.31 19.15 2.90
N PHE A 375 -30.51 18.13 3.72
CA PHE A 375 -29.42 17.37 4.33
C PHE A 375 -28.98 16.21 3.45
N LEU A 376 -29.94 15.49 2.87
CA LEU A 376 -29.66 14.31 2.04
C LEU A 376 -29.13 14.67 0.66
N PHE A 377 -29.63 15.75 0.05
CA PHE A 377 -29.22 16.14 -1.31
C PHE A 377 -27.71 16.44 -1.41
N PRO A 378 -27.10 17.28 -0.55
CA PRO A 378 -25.66 17.51 -0.59
C PRO A 378 -24.83 16.26 -0.32
N LEU A 379 -25.29 15.40 0.59
CA LEU A 379 -24.63 14.14 0.91
C LEU A 379 -24.61 13.20 -0.30
N VAL A 380 -25.74 13.02 -0.98
CA VAL A 380 -25.84 12.16 -2.18
C VAL A 380 -24.91 12.67 -3.28
N VAL A 381 -24.89 13.99 -3.52
CA VAL A 381 -24.00 14.60 -4.52
C VAL A 381 -22.52 14.40 -4.14
N ALA A 382 -22.17 14.62 -2.87
CA ALA A 382 -20.81 14.43 -2.37
C ALA A 382 -20.35 12.97 -2.47
N VAL A 383 -21.20 12.02 -2.09
CA VAL A 383 -20.93 10.58 -2.20
C VAL A 383 -20.75 10.16 -3.67
N ALA A 384 -21.57 10.69 -4.58
CA ALA A 384 -21.42 10.39 -6.00
C ALA A 384 -20.08 10.88 -6.57
N HIS A 385 -19.64 12.10 -6.19
CA HIS A 385 -18.32 12.60 -6.59
C HIS A 385 -17.19 11.83 -5.92
N ALA A 386 -17.34 11.52 -4.63
CA ALA A 386 -16.36 10.74 -3.89
C ALA A 386 -16.19 9.34 -4.47
N ALA A 387 -17.25 8.68 -4.94
CA ALA A 387 -17.15 7.36 -5.56
C ALA A 387 -16.23 7.36 -6.80
N VAL A 388 -16.34 8.39 -7.65
CA VAL A 388 -15.48 8.53 -8.84
C VAL A 388 -14.07 8.95 -8.46
N ALA A 389 -13.91 9.86 -7.49
CA ALA A 389 -12.58 10.27 -7.04
C ALA A 389 -11.83 9.13 -6.35
N LEU A 390 -12.53 8.36 -5.51
CA LEU A 390 -11.95 7.26 -4.75
C LEU A 390 -11.63 6.04 -5.60
N SER A 391 -12.28 5.83 -6.75
CA SER A 391 -11.84 4.78 -7.67
C SER A 391 -10.43 5.09 -8.19
N VAL A 392 -10.16 6.33 -8.58
CA VAL A 392 -8.82 6.75 -9.04
C VAL A 392 -7.80 6.71 -7.90
N VAL A 393 -8.17 7.15 -6.68
CA VAL A 393 -7.29 7.06 -5.51
C VAL A 393 -6.99 5.60 -5.16
N ASN A 394 -7.97 4.69 -5.30
CA ASN A 394 -7.75 3.27 -5.08
C ASN A 394 -6.67 2.71 -5.99
N ASP A 395 -6.68 3.08 -7.26
CA ASP A 395 -5.67 2.62 -8.22
C ASP A 395 -4.27 3.15 -7.84
N ILE A 396 -4.16 4.41 -7.40
CA ILE A 396 -2.89 5.00 -6.94
C ILE A 396 -2.37 4.34 -5.66
N VAL A 397 -3.25 4.09 -4.68
CA VAL A 397 -2.84 3.44 -3.43
C VAL A 397 -2.46 1.98 -3.68
N ALA A 398 -3.19 1.27 -4.54
CA ALA A 398 -2.83 -0.08 -4.95
C ALA A 398 -1.47 -0.12 -5.65
N LEU A 399 -1.16 0.87 -6.50
CA LEU A 399 0.17 1.03 -7.08
C LEU A 399 1.27 1.21 -6.02
N LEU A 400 1.03 2.07 -5.03
CA LEU A 400 2.06 2.42 -4.04
C LEU A 400 2.24 1.37 -2.94
N THR A 401 1.21 0.57 -2.65
CA THR A 401 1.19 -0.33 -1.49
C THR A 401 0.98 -1.79 -1.84
N GLY A 402 0.44 -2.10 -3.02
CA GLY A 402 0.00 -3.44 -3.41
C GLY A 402 -1.37 -3.86 -2.86
N PHE A 403 -2.03 -3.01 -2.05
CA PHE A 403 -3.29 -3.37 -1.37
C PHE A 403 -4.49 -2.52 -1.82
N GLN A 404 -5.66 -3.17 -1.86
CA GLN A 404 -6.93 -2.52 -2.19
C GLN A 404 -7.62 -1.90 -0.96
N ILE A 405 -8.31 -0.77 -1.18
CA ILE A 405 -8.87 0.13 -0.15
C ILE A 405 -10.16 -0.35 0.53
N GLY A 406 -10.67 -1.55 0.20
CA GLY A 406 -12.04 -1.98 0.54
C GLY A 406 -12.47 -1.78 2.00
N THR A 407 -11.59 -2.10 2.96
CA THR A 407 -11.86 -1.96 4.41
C THR A 407 -11.89 -0.50 4.88
N ALA A 408 -11.01 0.35 4.33
CA ALA A 408 -10.94 1.77 4.67
C ALA A 408 -12.17 2.56 4.17
N LEU A 409 -12.78 2.13 3.07
CA LEU A 409 -14.03 2.70 2.58
C LEU A 409 -15.18 2.46 3.57
N VAL A 410 -15.29 1.26 4.14
CA VAL A 410 -16.30 0.93 5.16
C VAL A 410 -16.12 1.80 6.40
N GLY A 411 -14.87 1.94 6.88
CA GLY A 411 -14.54 2.81 8.02
C GLY A 411 -14.94 4.27 7.77
N THR A 412 -14.67 4.77 6.57
CA THR A 412 -15.01 6.16 6.19
C THR A 412 -16.52 6.38 6.09
N VAL A 413 -17.25 5.44 5.48
CA VAL A 413 -18.71 5.50 5.42
C VAL A 413 -19.30 5.50 6.83
N ALA A 414 -18.83 4.61 7.71
CA ALA A 414 -19.27 4.55 9.10
C ALA A 414 -19.01 5.87 9.84
N PHE A 415 -17.82 6.45 9.67
CA PHE A 415 -17.43 7.72 10.26
C PHE A 415 -18.31 8.89 9.79
N VAL A 416 -18.52 9.01 8.47
CA VAL A 416 -19.36 10.05 7.87
C VAL A 416 -20.81 9.89 8.30
N VAL A 417 -21.36 8.68 8.29
CA VAL A 417 -22.73 8.40 8.76
C VAL A 417 -22.90 8.75 10.23
N ALA A 418 -21.92 8.39 11.08
CA ALA A 418 -21.98 8.68 12.51
C ALA A 418 -22.02 10.19 12.80
N LEU A 419 -21.09 10.97 12.22
CA LEU A 419 -21.00 12.41 12.45
C LEU A 419 -22.13 13.18 11.77
N TYR A 420 -22.36 12.92 10.49
CA TYR A 420 -23.37 13.62 9.70
C TYR A 420 -24.79 13.25 10.15
N GLY A 421 -25.04 11.96 10.42
CA GLY A 421 -26.30 11.46 10.97
C GLY A 421 -26.57 11.96 12.39
N GLY A 422 -25.53 12.01 13.24
CA GLY A 422 -25.63 12.61 14.57
C GLY A 422 -26.05 14.08 14.52
N TYR A 423 -25.45 14.85 13.61
CA TYR A 423 -25.82 16.25 13.41
C TYR A 423 -27.26 16.41 12.86
N PHE A 424 -27.68 15.57 11.91
CA PHE A 424 -29.07 15.58 11.41
C PHE A 424 -30.07 15.44 12.56
N LEU A 425 -29.80 14.50 13.47
CA LEU A 425 -30.64 14.23 14.62
C LEU A 425 -30.73 15.46 15.54
N VAL A 426 -29.61 16.07 15.88
CA VAL A 426 -29.56 17.28 16.72
C VAL A 426 -30.33 18.43 16.07
N THR A 427 -30.13 18.65 14.78
CA THR A 427 -30.82 19.70 14.02
C THR A 427 -32.32 19.49 14.00
N TYR A 428 -32.77 18.26 13.71
CA TYR A 428 -34.19 17.93 13.70
C TYR A 428 -34.84 18.14 15.08
N LEU A 429 -34.20 17.67 16.15
CA LEU A 429 -34.70 17.81 17.52
C LEU A 429 -34.79 19.29 17.93
N THR A 430 -33.79 20.09 17.58
CA THR A 430 -33.74 21.53 17.87
C THR A 430 -34.83 22.28 17.11
N SER A 431 -34.95 22.09 15.80
CA SER A 431 -35.98 22.74 14.97
C SER A 431 -37.39 22.36 15.40
N ARG A 432 -37.61 21.10 15.80
CA ARG A 432 -38.89 20.66 16.38
C ARG A 432 -39.20 21.38 17.69
N SER A 433 -38.21 21.60 18.56
CA SER A 433 -38.42 22.29 19.85
C SER A 433 -38.80 23.77 19.69
N LEU A 434 -38.27 24.43 18.67
CA LEU A 434 -38.52 25.86 18.39
C LEU A 434 -39.94 26.14 17.89
N ILE A 435 -40.55 25.20 17.18
CA ILE A 435 -41.89 25.34 16.57
C ILE A 435 -43.01 24.92 17.55
N VAL A 436 -42.68 24.12 18.57
CA VAL A 436 -43.65 23.64 19.58
C VAL A 436 -43.85 24.67 20.72
N ARG A 437 -42.93 25.64 20.86
CA ARG A 437 -43.15 26.87 21.64
C ARG A 437 -44.07 27.82 20.90
#